data_AF-A0A2P5L3U2-F1
#
_entry.id   AF-A0A2P5L3U2-F1
#
_cell.length_a   1.000
_cell.length_b   1.000
_cell.length_c   1.000
_cell.angle_alpha   90.00
_cell.angle_beta   90.00
_cell.angle_gamma   90.00
#
_symmetry.space_group_name_H-M   'P 1'
#
loop_
_entity.id
_entity.type
_entity.pdbx_description
1 polymer ?
#
loop_
_entity_poly.entity_id
_entity_poly.type
_entity_poly.pdbx_seq_one_letter_code
_entity_poly.pdbx_strand_id
1 'polypeptide(L)'
;MKQSAISTPAYLGLYAALLLSVACNAFLDIRYDTFDREMFYWALVFGWTLYVGRSQSRRAEPPGTTWQKLTFVLGIILFLLLFIPLWGFPRAGLYFLAMLQASQNCVTVTRRQLNLGLLVSLTLVIFAAGDFHADWTMLFYLIPYVVAVIFTLVAEQIHVQNHDLQQTRLGRPGKQGQGLAILAATASVLILGFGLYLITPQVD
;
A
#
# COMPACT_ATOMS: atom_id res chain seq x y z
N MET A 1 13.27 -18.23 16.27
CA MET A 1 13.64 -16.99 15.54
C MET A 1 12.52 -15.97 15.73
N LYS A 2 12.71 -14.92 16.54
CA LYS A 2 11.73 -13.81 16.62
C LYS A 2 11.80 -13.04 15.30
N GLN A 3 10.75 -13.13 14.49
CA GLN A 3 10.66 -12.35 13.25
C GLN A 3 10.61 -10.85 13.60
N SER A 4 11.48 -10.06 12.97
CA SER A 4 11.56 -8.62 13.16
C SER A 4 10.23 -7.98 12.75
N ALA A 5 9.61 -7.23 13.65
CA ALA A 5 8.42 -6.45 13.35
C ALA A 5 8.70 -5.44 12.23
N ILE A 6 7.76 -5.27 11.31
CA ILE A 6 7.90 -4.34 10.18
C ILE A 6 8.05 -2.90 10.68
N SER A 7 8.92 -2.13 10.04
CA SER A 7 9.14 -0.73 10.38
C SER A 7 7.94 0.16 10.02
N THR A 8 7.68 1.19 10.81
CA THR A 8 6.61 2.17 10.53
C THR A 8 6.71 2.85 9.15
N PRO A 9 7.88 3.24 8.63
CA PRO A 9 7.98 3.75 7.26
C PRO A 9 7.65 2.70 6.19
N ALA A 10 7.95 1.42 6.42
CA ALA A 10 7.61 0.36 5.48
C ALA A 10 6.08 0.15 5.38
N TYR A 11 5.32 0.32 6.47
CA TYR A 11 3.84 0.32 6.40
C TYR A 11 3.29 1.50 5.57
N LEU A 12 3.90 2.69 5.68
CA LEU A 12 3.49 3.86 4.90
C LEU A 12 3.82 3.69 3.41
N GLY A 13 4.98 3.13 3.11
CA GLY A 13 5.37 2.79 1.75
C GLY A 13 4.43 1.74 1.14
N LEU A 14 4.08 0.69 1.89
CA LEU A 14 3.12 -0.33 1.45
C LEU A 14 1.72 0.25 1.21
N TYR A 15 1.26 1.14 2.07
CA TYR A 15 0.01 1.88 1.86
C TYR A 15 0.04 2.67 0.55
N ALA A 16 1.10 3.45 0.33
CA ALA A 16 1.27 4.24 -0.89
C ALA A 16 1.33 3.35 -2.14
N ALA A 17 2.06 2.23 -2.09
CA ALA A 17 2.17 1.29 -3.20
C ALA A 17 0.81 0.66 -3.56
N LEU A 18 0.04 0.22 -2.55
CA LEU A 18 -1.29 -0.35 -2.77
C LEU A 18 -2.27 0.71 -3.31
N LEU A 19 -2.26 1.91 -2.74
CA LEU A 19 -3.13 2.99 -3.17
C LEU A 19 -2.84 3.43 -4.62
N LEU A 20 -1.56 3.60 -4.96
CA LEU A 20 -1.14 3.96 -6.31
C LEU A 20 -1.40 2.83 -7.32
N SER A 21 -1.28 1.57 -6.90
CA SER A 21 -1.66 0.45 -7.78
C SER A 21 -3.15 0.44 -8.11
N VAL A 22 -4.01 0.84 -7.17
CA VAL A 22 -5.44 1.02 -7.42
C VAL A 22 -5.69 2.27 -8.27
N ALA A 23 -4.96 3.36 -8.04
CA ALA A 23 -5.05 4.57 -8.86
C ALA A 23 -4.78 4.29 -10.34
N CYS A 24 -3.77 3.45 -10.63
CA CYS A 24 -3.49 2.98 -11.98
C CYS A 24 -4.68 2.26 -12.64
N ASN A 25 -5.46 1.49 -11.85
CA ASN A 25 -6.64 0.79 -12.36
C ASN A 25 -7.86 1.71 -12.45
N ALA A 26 -8.04 2.60 -11.48
CA ALA A 26 -9.12 3.59 -11.48
C ALA A 26 -8.95 4.60 -12.64
N PHE A 27 -7.71 4.91 -13.02
CA PHE A 27 -7.40 5.80 -14.15
C PHE A 27 -7.99 5.31 -15.48
N LEU A 28 -8.06 4.00 -15.70
CA LEU A 28 -8.65 3.43 -16.92
C LEU A 28 -10.14 3.80 -17.09
N ASP A 29 -10.84 4.10 -15.98
CA ASP A 29 -12.25 4.49 -15.94
C ASP A 29 -12.47 5.98 -15.65
N ILE A 30 -11.47 6.84 -15.86
CA ILE A 30 -11.62 8.28 -15.57
C ILE A 30 -12.81 8.93 -16.34
N ARG A 31 -13.26 8.29 -17.43
CA ARG A 31 -14.46 8.65 -18.21
C ARG A 31 -15.79 8.45 -17.48
N TYR A 32 -15.84 7.64 -16.41
CA TYR A 32 -17.06 7.32 -15.67
C TYR A 32 -17.26 8.18 -14.41
N ASP A 33 -16.38 9.16 -14.14
CA ASP A 33 -16.45 10.07 -12.98
C ASP A 33 -16.48 9.33 -11.61
N THR A 34 -16.01 8.07 -11.57
CA THR A 34 -15.96 7.27 -10.34
C THR A 34 -14.60 7.34 -9.63
N PHE A 35 -13.60 7.97 -10.25
CA PHE A 35 -12.21 7.97 -9.81
C PHE A 35 -12.06 8.42 -8.34
N ASP A 36 -12.63 9.56 -7.97
CA ASP A 36 -12.50 10.11 -6.63
C ASP A 36 -13.14 9.21 -5.56
N ARG A 37 -14.30 8.63 -5.88
CA ARG A 37 -15.03 7.74 -4.96
C ARG A 37 -14.30 6.41 -4.77
N GLU A 38 -13.78 5.84 -5.86
CA GLU A 38 -12.99 4.61 -5.81
C GLU A 38 -11.71 4.83 -5.00
N MET A 39 -10.99 5.91 -5.28
CA MET A 39 -9.76 6.26 -4.57
C MET A 39 -9.99 6.51 -3.09
N PHE A 40 -11.06 7.22 -2.73
CA PHE A 40 -11.41 7.46 -1.33
C PHE A 40 -11.78 6.16 -0.60
N TYR A 41 -12.56 5.29 -1.25
CA TYR A 41 -12.91 3.98 -0.69
C TYR A 41 -11.66 3.14 -0.42
N TRP A 42 -10.77 3.01 -1.41
CA TRP A 42 -9.55 2.20 -1.26
C TRP A 42 -8.54 2.81 -0.29
N ALA A 43 -8.45 4.15 -0.22
CA ALA A 43 -7.67 4.84 0.80
C ALA A 43 -8.15 4.48 2.22
N LEU A 44 -9.45 4.52 2.47
CA LEU A 44 -10.02 4.13 3.76
C LEU A 44 -9.78 2.65 4.07
N VAL A 45 -10.04 1.76 3.12
CA VAL A 45 -9.87 0.31 3.30
C VAL A 45 -8.41 -0.06 3.58
N PHE A 46 -7.46 0.39 2.76
CA PHE A 46 -6.05 0.09 2.99
C PHE A 46 -5.49 0.79 4.23
N GLY A 47 -5.89 2.04 4.47
CA GLY A 47 -5.47 2.79 5.65
C GLY A 47 -5.93 2.12 6.94
N TRP A 48 -7.20 1.72 7.00
CA TRP A 48 -7.78 1.02 8.15
C TRP A 48 -7.14 -0.35 8.36
N THR A 49 -7.02 -1.16 7.30
CA THR A 49 -6.50 -2.52 7.41
C THR A 49 -5.03 -2.55 7.82
N LEU A 50 -4.20 -1.64 7.30
CA LEU A 50 -2.80 -1.49 7.71
C LEU A 50 -2.64 -0.89 9.11
N TYR A 51 -3.52 0.03 9.51
CA TYR A 51 -3.56 0.54 10.89
C TYR A 51 -3.84 -0.59 11.88
N VAL A 52 -4.84 -1.43 11.58
CA VAL A 52 -5.18 -2.63 12.36
C VAL A 52 -3.99 -3.60 12.40
N GLY A 53 -3.33 -3.87 11.27
CA GLY A 53 -2.12 -4.70 11.21
C GLY A 53 -0.98 -4.17 12.08
N ARG A 54 -0.69 -2.86 12.02
CA ARG A 54 0.32 -2.21 12.85
C ARG A 54 -0.01 -2.27 14.34
N SER A 55 -1.29 -2.12 14.71
CA SER A 55 -1.74 -2.19 16.10
C SER A 55 -1.53 -3.60 16.68
N GLN A 56 -1.65 -4.63 15.85
CA GLN A 56 -1.44 -6.03 16.24
C GLN A 56 0.02 -6.40 16.39
N SER A 57 0.92 -5.86 15.55
CA SER A 57 2.38 -6.02 15.71
C SER A 57 2.89 -5.54 17.08
N ARG A 58 2.09 -4.79 17.86
CA ARG A 58 2.41 -4.34 19.22
C ARG A 58 1.81 -5.19 20.35
N ARG A 59 0.90 -6.13 20.06
CA ARG A 59 0.20 -6.94 21.08
C ARG A 59 0.74 -8.37 21.11
N ALA A 60 0.82 -8.95 22.32
CA ALA A 60 1.29 -10.32 22.54
C ALA A 60 0.23 -11.40 22.26
N GLU A 61 -1.06 -11.03 22.32
CA GLU A 61 -2.20 -11.90 21.97
C GLU A 61 -2.93 -11.35 20.74
N PRO A 62 -3.27 -12.18 19.72
CA PRO A 62 -3.77 -11.68 18.45
C PRO A 62 -5.31 -11.69 18.36
N PRO A 63 -6.01 -10.55 18.51
CA PRO A 63 -7.38 -10.37 18.04
C PRO A 63 -7.47 -10.24 16.49
N GLY A 64 -6.34 -10.38 15.79
CA GLY A 64 -6.20 -10.14 14.36
C GLY A 64 -6.97 -11.06 13.44
N THR A 65 -7.18 -12.29 13.87
CA THR A 65 -7.94 -13.29 13.14
C THR A 65 -9.42 -12.91 13.00
N THR A 66 -10.00 -12.13 13.93
CA THR A 66 -11.39 -11.69 13.83
C THR A 66 -11.57 -10.60 12.79
N TRP A 67 -10.71 -9.58 12.79
CA TRP A 67 -10.74 -8.49 11.80
C TRP A 67 -10.39 -8.98 10.39
N GLN A 68 -9.43 -9.91 10.26
CA GLN A 68 -9.12 -10.54 8.98
C GLN A 68 -10.34 -11.26 8.40
N LYS A 69 -11.02 -12.09 9.22
CA LYS A 69 -12.22 -12.84 8.81
C LYS A 69 -13.36 -11.90 8.43
N LEU A 70 -13.58 -10.84 9.20
CA LEU A 70 -14.65 -9.87 8.93
C LEU A 70 -14.39 -9.14 7.61
N THR A 71 -13.18 -8.62 7.39
CA THR A 71 -12.81 -7.96 6.12
C THR A 71 -12.89 -8.92 4.94
N PHE A 72 -12.53 -10.19 5.12
CA PHE A 72 -12.65 -11.21 4.08
C PHE A 72 -14.10 -11.51 3.71
N VAL A 73 -14.98 -11.74 4.70
CA VAL A 73 -16.41 -11.99 4.48
C VAL A 73 -17.06 -10.78 3.81
N LEU A 74 -16.77 -9.58 4.30
CA LEU A 74 -17.26 -8.34 3.72
C LEU A 74 -16.76 -8.15 2.28
N GLY A 75 -15.51 -8.53 2.00
CA GLY A 75 -14.94 -8.54 0.66
C GLY A 75 -15.62 -9.51 -0.31
N ILE A 76 -16.00 -10.71 0.15
CA ILE A 76 -16.78 -11.66 -0.67
C ILE A 76 -18.16 -11.08 -1.00
N ILE A 77 -18.83 -10.47 -0.02
CA ILE A 77 -20.16 -9.87 -0.21
C ILE A 77 -20.07 -8.73 -1.23
N LEU A 78 -19.11 -7.82 -1.08
CA LEU A 78 -18.86 -6.73 -2.04
C LEU A 78 -18.49 -7.26 -3.43
N PHE A 79 -17.71 -8.33 -3.51
CA PHE A 79 -17.34 -8.92 -4.79
C PHE A 79 -18.57 -9.45 -5.54
N LEU A 80 -19.42 -10.24 -4.86
CA LEU A 80 -20.60 -10.85 -5.46
C LEU A 80 -21.69 -9.83 -5.79
N LEU A 81 -21.93 -8.85 -4.91
CA LEU A 81 -23.06 -7.93 -5.02
C LEU A 81 -22.74 -6.61 -5.73
N LEU A 82 -21.46 -6.21 -5.80
CA LEU A 82 -21.07 -4.89 -6.27
C LEU A 82 -20.01 -4.96 -7.37
N PHE A 83 -18.90 -5.68 -7.17
CA PHE A 83 -17.80 -5.66 -8.16
C PHE A 83 -18.16 -6.36 -9.48
N ILE A 84 -18.82 -7.52 -9.43
CA ILE A 84 -19.27 -8.22 -10.64
C ILE A 84 -20.26 -7.37 -11.47
N PRO A 85 -21.36 -6.84 -10.89
CA PRO A 85 -22.33 -6.09 -11.67
C PRO A 85 -21.86 -4.69 -12.12
N LEU A 86 -20.96 -4.02 -11.40
CA LEU A 86 -20.47 -2.70 -11.81
C LEU A 86 -19.34 -2.75 -12.83
N TRP A 87 -18.37 -3.66 -12.68
CA TRP A 87 -17.09 -3.58 -13.39
C TRP A 87 -16.75 -4.80 -14.26
N GLY A 88 -17.59 -5.84 -14.25
CA GLY A 88 -17.38 -7.05 -15.03
C GLY A 88 -16.25 -7.95 -14.51
N PHE A 89 -16.12 -9.14 -15.08
CA PHE A 89 -15.25 -10.21 -14.57
C PHE A 89 -13.75 -9.88 -14.44
N PRO A 90 -13.09 -9.24 -15.43
CA PRO A 90 -11.64 -9.01 -15.36
C PRO A 90 -11.26 -8.10 -14.19
N ARG A 91 -12.01 -7.02 -14.00
CA ARG A 91 -11.73 -6.00 -12.99
C ARG A 91 -12.29 -6.36 -11.62
N ALA A 92 -13.45 -7.04 -11.57
CA ALA A 92 -13.96 -7.61 -10.33
C ALA A 92 -12.92 -8.56 -9.70
N GLY A 93 -12.23 -9.36 -10.52
CA GLY A 93 -11.16 -10.24 -10.05
C GLY A 93 -9.99 -9.48 -9.41
N LEU A 94 -9.59 -8.34 -9.97
CA LEU A 94 -8.52 -7.51 -9.42
C LEU A 94 -8.93 -6.83 -8.12
N TYR A 95 -10.14 -6.30 -8.05
CA TYR A 95 -10.63 -5.70 -6.81
C TYR A 95 -10.89 -6.74 -5.73
N PHE A 96 -11.23 -7.97 -6.12
CA PHE A 96 -11.23 -9.10 -5.19
C PHE A 96 -9.81 -9.38 -4.68
N LEU A 97 -8.81 -9.44 -5.54
CA LEU A 97 -7.40 -9.58 -5.12
C LEU A 97 -6.96 -8.43 -4.20
N ALA A 98 -7.34 -7.19 -4.51
CA ALA A 98 -7.08 -6.03 -3.65
C ALA A 98 -7.76 -6.17 -2.28
N MET A 99 -8.97 -6.72 -2.24
CA MET A 99 -9.71 -6.95 -1.00
C MET A 99 -9.15 -8.13 -0.18
N LEU A 100 -8.67 -9.17 -0.85
CA LEU A 100 -7.90 -10.23 -0.21
C LEU A 100 -6.62 -9.67 0.41
N GLN A 101 -5.92 -8.80 -0.31
CA GLN A 101 -4.74 -8.12 0.23
C GLN A 101 -5.12 -7.21 1.40
N ALA A 102 -6.25 -6.50 1.35
CA ALA A 102 -6.75 -5.70 2.47
C ALA A 102 -7.04 -6.59 3.71
N SER A 103 -7.59 -7.79 3.52
CA SER A 103 -7.76 -8.75 4.62
C SER A 103 -6.40 -9.21 5.18
N GLN A 104 -5.41 -9.50 4.32
CA GLN A 104 -4.05 -9.87 4.76
C GLN A 104 -3.31 -8.72 5.44
N ASN A 105 -3.58 -7.47 5.05
CA ASN A 105 -3.03 -6.26 5.68
C ASN A 105 -3.37 -6.22 7.18
N CYS A 106 -4.54 -6.73 7.58
CA CYS A 106 -4.93 -6.82 8.99
C CYS A 106 -3.99 -7.69 9.82
N VAL A 107 -3.24 -8.63 9.25
CA VAL A 107 -2.33 -9.53 9.97
C VAL A 107 -0.89 -9.41 9.43
N THR A 108 -0.58 -8.30 8.76
CA THR A 108 0.75 -8.07 8.18
C THR A 108 1.72 -7.69 9.29
N VAL A 109 2.43 -8.69 9.79
CA VAL A 109 3.42 -8.59 10.88
C VAL A 109 4.81 -9.00 10.39
N THR A 110 4.88 -9.72 9.27
CA THR A 110 6.11 -10.36 8.75
C THR A 110 6.54 -9.80 7.40
N ARG A 111 7.85 -9.85 7.11
CA ARG A 111 8.39 -9.46 5.79
C ARG A 111 7.80 -10.23 4.63
N ARG A 112 7.48 -11.50 4.82
CA ARG A 112 6.82 -12.31 3.79
C ARG A 112 5.49 -11.70 3.40
N GLN A 113 4.69 -11.25 4.37
CA GLN A 113 3.39 -10.62 4.11
C GLN A 113 3.56 -9.24 3.46
N LEU A 114 4.58 -8.47 3.85
CA LEU A 114 4.92 -7.21 3.18
C LEU A 114 5.28 -7.43 1.71
N ASN A 115 6.16 -8.40 1.41
CA ASN A 115 6.55 -8.73 0.04
C ASN A 115 5.37 -9.26 -0.77
N LEU A 116 4.47 -10.05 -0.17
CA LEU A 116 3.23 -10.47 -0.81
C LEU A 116 2.33 -9.27 -1.15
N GLY A 117 2.24 -8.27 -0.27
CA GLY A 117 1.50 -7.05 -0.56
C GLY A 117 2.09 -6.24 -1.71
N LEU A 118 3.42 -6.13 -1.78
CA LEU A 118 4.11 -5.52 -2.92
C LEU A 118 3.93 -6.32 -4.22
N LEU A 119 3.84 -7.65 -4.13
CA LEU A 119 3.57 -8.50 -5.28
C LEU A 119 2.15 -8.27 -5.80
N VAL A 120 1.16 -8.22 -4.91
CA VAL A 120 -0.24 -7.91 -5.30
C VAL A 120 -0.34 -6.51 -5.90
N SER A 121 0.30 -5.50 -5.31
CA SER A 121 0.32 -4.15 -5.90
C SER A 121 0.95 -4.15 -7.28
N LEU A 122 2.01 -4.93 -7.49
CA LEU A 122 2.65 -5.08 -8.79
C LEU A 122 1.73 -5.77 -9.79
N THR A 123 1.01 -6.81 -9.40
CA THR A 123 0.01 -7.48 -10.26
C THR A 123 -1.07 -6.50 -10.73
N LEU A 124 -1.58 -5.68 -9.82
CA LEU A 124 -2.56 -4.62 -10.16
C LEU A 124 -2.00 -3.62 -11.17
N VAL A 125 -0.75 -3.20 -11.01
CA VAL A 125 -0.10 -2.27 -11.95
C VAL A 125 0.18 -2.90 -13.31
N ILE A 126 0.67 -4.14 -13.35
CA ILE A 126 0.93 -4.86 -14.60
C ILE A 126 -0.37 -5.05 -15.39
N PHE A 127 -1.46 -5.39 -14.70
CA PHE A 127 -2.77 -5.47 -15.35
C PHE A 127 -3.14 -4.13 -15.98
N ALA A 128 -3.06 -3.03 -15.22
CA ALA A 128 -3.45 -1.72 -15.71
C ALA A 128 -2.55 -1.25 -16.88
N ALA A 129 -1.25 -1.54 -16.84
CA ALA A 129 -0.30 -1.19 -17.89
C ALA A 129 -0.43 -2.07 -19.14
N GLY A 130 -1.07 -3.23 -19.03
CA GLY A 130 -1.36 -4.13 -20.15
C GLY A 130 -2.64 -3.80 -20.91
N ASP A 131 -3.46 -2.87 -20.40
CA ASP A 131 -4.67 -2.43 -21.09
C ASP A 131 -4.32 -1.51 -22.28
N PHE A 132 -5.09 -1.63 -23.37
CA PHE A 132 -4.89 -0.81 -24.57
C PHE A 132 -5.18 0.68 -24.34
N HIS A 133 -5.96 1.02 -23.30
CA HIS A 133 -6.30 2.41 -22.94
C HIS A 133 -5.23 3.09 -22.06
N ALA A 134 -4.08 2.43 -21.82
CA ALA A 134 -2.99 3.00 -21.04
C ALA A 134 -2.29 4.13 -21.81
N ASP A 135 -2.73 5.37 -21.58
CA ASP A 135 -2.10 6.58 -22.13
C ASP A 135 -0.87 7.04 -21.32
N TRP A 136 -0.06 7.92 -21.91
CA TRP A 136 1.13 8.52 -21.26
C TRP A 136 0.83 9.19 -19.91
N THR A 137 -0.40 9.66 -19.71
CA THR A 137 -0.88 10.26 -18.45
C THR A 137 -0.93 9.24 -17.30
N MET A 138 -0.97 7.94 -17.58
CA MET A 138 -0.84 6.91 -16.56
C MET A 138 0.54 6.94 -15.86
N LEU A 139 1.58 7.49 -16.52
CA LEU A 139 2.92 7.63 -15.92
C LEU A 139 2.92 8.49 -14.65
N PHE A 140 1.96 9.42 -14.52
CA PHE A 140 1.81 10.24 -13.31
C PHE A 140 1.45 9.41 -12.08
N TYR A 141 0.86 8.23 -12.25
CA TYR A 141 0.57 7.28 -11.16
C TYR A 141 1.65 6.20 -11.05
N LEU A 142 2.19 5.76 -12.20
CA LEU A 142 3.21 4.71 -12.25
C LEU A 142 4.56 5.16 -11.65
N ILE A 143 5.01 6.38 -11.94
CA ILE A 143 6.29 6.88 -11.43
C ILE A 143 6.26 6.98 -9.89
N PRO A 144 5.25 7.62 -9.26
CA PRO A 144 5.12 7.59 -7.82
C PRO A 144 4.99 6.18 -7.24
N TYR A 145 4.33 5.25 -7.96
CA TYR A 145 4.23 3.86 -7.52
C TYR A 145 5.62 3.21 -7.39
N VAL A 146 6.46 3.35 -8.42
CA VAL A 146 7.84 2.82 -8.39
C VAL A 146 8.63 3.42 -7.24
N VAL A 147 8.52 4.74 -7.03
CA VAL A 147 9.16 5.43 -5.90
C VAL A 147 8.67 4.88 -4.56
N ALA A 148 7.37 4.65 -4.39
CA ALA A 148 6.79 4.08 -3.18
C ALA A 148 7.29 2.65 -2.91
N VAL A 149 7.40 1.81 -3.94
CA VAL A 149 7.94 0.45 -3.82
C VAL A 149 9.40 0.49 -3.39
N ILE A 150 10.24 1.29 -4.07
CA ILE A 150 11.66 1.44 -3.73
C ILE A 150 11.80 1.95 -2.30
N PHE A 151 11.03 2.97 -1.92
CA PHE A 151 11.02 3.51 -0.56
C PHE A 151 10.66 2.42 0.46
N THR A 152 9.64 1.62 0.20
CA THR A 152 9.22 0.51 1.08
C THR A 152 10.34 -0.49 1.29
N LEU A 153 11.00 -0.90 0.20
CA LEU A 153 12.10 -1.87 0.25
C LEU A 153 13.32 -1.30 0.98
N VAL A 154 13.70 -0.04 0.71
CA VAL A 154 14.82 0.64 1.37
C VAL A 154 14.54 0.84 2.86
N ALA A 155 13.33 1.27 3.22
CA ALA A 155 12.92 1.44 4.60
C ALA A 155 13.01 0.12 5.38
N GLU A 156 12.60 -0.98 4.75
CA GLU A 156 12.69 -2.30 5.36
C GLU A 156 14.15 -2.77 5.46
N GLN A 157 14.98 -2.58 4.43
CA GLN A 157 16.42 -2.90 4.45
C GLN A 157 17.17 -2.18 5.57
N ILE A 158 16.93 -0.88 5.73
CA ILE A 158 17.50 -0.06 6.81
C ILE A 158 17.06 -0.60 8.18
N HIS A 159 15.81 -1.05 8.30
CA HIS A 159 15.32 -1.64 9.55
C HIS A 159 16.05 -2.93 9.91
N VAL A 160 16.28 -3.82 8.94
CA VAL A 160 17.07 -5.06 9.14
C VAL A 160 18.47 -4.72 9.61
N GLN A 161 19.15 -3.86 8.85
CA GLN A 161 20.53 -3.52 9.08
C GLN A 161 20.69 -2.87 10.46
N ASN A 162 19.76 -2.00 10.85
CA ASN A 162 19.77 -1.40 12.18
C ASN A 162 19.52 -2.42 13.29
N HIS A 163 18.63 -3.41 13.08
CA HIS A 163 18.39 -4.44 14.10
C HIS A 163 19.63 -5.32 14.31
N ASP A 164 20.28 -5.72 13.21
CA ASP A 164 21.53 -6.48 13.23
C ASP A 164 22.67 -5.66 13.86
N LEU A 165 22.79 -4.38 13.48
CA LEU A 165 23.77 -3.47 14.05
C LEU A 165 23.49 -3.17 15.52
N GLN A 166 22.24 -3.13 15.98
CA GLN A 166 21.90 -2.87 17.38
C GLN A 166 22.16 -4.11 18.25
N GLN A 167 21.94 -5.31 17.72
CA GLN A 167 22.42 -6.55 18.34
C GLN A 167 23.96 -6.57 18.42
N THR A 168 24.64 -6.00 17.42
CA THR A 168 26.11 -5.86 17.39
C THR A 168 26.64 -4.68 18.23
N ARG A 169 25.86 -3.60 18.42
CA ARG A 169 26.21 -2.34 19.12
C ARG A 169 25.77 -2.26 20.57
N LEU A 170 25.37 -3.38 21.19
CA LEU A 170 25.28 -3.48 22.65
C LEU A 170 26.60 -3.16 23.39
N GLY A 171 27.66 -2.71 22.69
CA GLY A 171 28.85 -2.04 23.22
C GLY A 171 28.97 -0.50 23.12
N ARG A 172 28.08 0.29 22.47
CA ARG A 172 28.14 1.80 22.54
C ARG A 172 26.94 2.53 21.88
N PRO A 173 26.36 3.59 22.49
CA PRO A 173 25.19 4.28 21.95
C PRO A 173 25.56 5.49 21.08
N GLY A 174 24.83 5.71 19.99
CA GLY A 174 24.89 6.92 19.18
C GLY A 174 23.57 7.18 18.47
N LYS A 175 22.69 7.96 19.09
CA LYS A 175 21.36 8.38 18.59
C LYS A 175 21.39 9.88 18.32
N GLN A 176 21.54 10.35 17.07
CA GLN A 176 21.15 11.74 16.77
C GLN A 176 20.88 12.08 15.29
N GLY A 177 21.36 11.33 14.30
CA GLY A 177 21.21 11.70 12.88
C GLY A 177 19.96 11.16 12.14
N GLN A 178 19.32 10.09 12.66
CA GLN A 178 18.37 9.28 11.87
C GLN A 178 16.95 9.83 11.76
N GLY A 179 16.48 10.65 12.72
CA GLY A 179 15.10 11.18 12.69
C GLY A 179 14.89 12.25 11.62
N LEU A 180 15.91 13.06 11.35
CA LEU A 180 15.85 14.19 10.42
C LEU A 180 15.87 13.75 8.95
N ALA A 181 16.66 12.72 8.60
CA ALA A 181 16.73 12.23 7.23
C ALA A 181 15.42 11.57 6.76
N ILE A 182 14.72 10.88 7.67
CA ILE A 182 13.46 10.19 7.37
C ILE A 182 12.32 11.19 7.22
N LEU A 183 12.27 12.23 8.07
CA LEU A 183 11.28 13.30 7.92
C LEU A 183 11.50 14.10 6.64
N ALA A 184 12.76 14.37 6.26
CA ALA A 184 13.09 15.07 5.03
C ALA A 184 12.67 14.26 3.77
N ALA A 185 12.91 12.95 3.76
CA ALA A 185 12.52 12.09 2.65
C ALA A 185 10.99 11.89 2.56
N THR A 186 10.29 11.86 3.70
CA THR A 186 8.82 11.74 3.71
C THR A 186 8.17 13.05 3.26
N ALA A 187 8.72 14.20 3.69
CA ALA A 187 8.26 15.50 3.25
C ALA A 187 8.49 15.71 1.75
N SER A 188 9.63 15.28 1.20
CA SER A 188 9.92 15.44 -0.23
C SER A 188 8.98 14.62 -1.12
N VAL A 189 8.64 13.39 -0.72
CA VAL A 189 7.67 12.56 -1.47
C VAL A 189 6.25 13.14 -1.41
N LEU A 190 5.81 13.64 -0.24
CA LEU A 190 4.50 14.26 -0.11
C LEU A 190 4.38 15.59 -0.87
N ILE A 191 5.45 16.40 -0.85
CA ILE A 191 5.51 17.66 -1.60
C ILE A 191 5.51 17.39 -3.11
N LEU A 192 6.25 16.37 -3.58
CA LEU A 192 6.24 15.98 -4.99
C LEU A 192 4.87 15.46 -5.43
N GLY A 193 4.23 14.60 -4.62
CA GLY A 193 2.88 14.10 -4.91
C GLY A 193 1.82 15.21 -4.96
N PHE A 194 1.87 16.14 -4.00
CA PHE A 194 0.95 17.28 -3.95
C PHE A 194 1.20 18.29 -5.07
N GLY A 195 2.47 18.56 -5.41
CA GLY A 195 2.83 19.42 -6.53
C GLY A 195 2.34 18.88 -7.87
N LEU A 196 2.46 17.57 -8.07
CA LEU A 196 1.95 16.92 -9.28
C LEU A 196 0.42 16.96 -9.37
N TYR A 197 -0.29 16.83 -8.24
CA TYR A 197 -1.76 16.98 -8.16
C TYR A 197 -2.24 18.39 -8.51
N LEU A 198 -1.49 19.43 -8.15
CA LEU A 198 -1.84 20.82 -8.47
C LEU A 198 -1.59 21.20 -9.93
N ILE A 199 -0.65 20.52 -10.60
CA ILE A 199 -0.29 20.79 -12.00
C ILE A 199 -1.13 19.95 -12.97
N THR A 200 -1.85 18.95 -12.46
CA THR A 200 -2.78 18.18 -13.28
C THR A 200 -3.97 19.06 -13.66
N PRO A 201 -4.30 19.21 -14.96
CA PRO A 201 -5.54 19.88 -15.34
C PRO A 201 -6.69 19.05 -14.79
N GLN A 202 -7.38 19.60 -13.79
CA GLN A 202 -8.67 19.08 -13.37
C GLN A 202 -9.63 19.44 -14.48
N VAL A 203 -10.02 18.42 -15.24
CA VAL A 203 -10.84 18.59 -16.44
C VAL A 203 -12.21 19.12 -15.99
N ASP A 204 -12.55 20.33 -16.42
CA ASP A 204 -13.94 20.81 -16.54
C ASP A 204 -14.68 20.04 -17.63
#